data_AF-A0A356J1Q8-F1
#
_entry.id   AF-A0A356J1Q8-F1
#
_cell.length_a   1.000
_cell.length_b   1.000
_cell.length_c   1.000
_cell.angle_alpha   90.00
_cell.angle_beta   90.00
_cell.angle_gamma   90.00
#
_symmetry.space_group_name_H-M   'P 1'
#
loop_
_entity.id
_entity.type
_entity.pdbx_description
1 polymer ?
#
loop_
_entity_poly.entity_id
_entity_poly.type
_entity_poly.pdbx_seq_one_letter_code
_entity_poly.pdbx_strand_id
1 'polypeptide(L)'
;MGVVLESERRGWKARCFLFVVYALLSLGALTMVYPFAVMISASFSSSYDYSRHSPVVDALFDRGDRFMRSIALRFRTFPRALYPDAPATWTSWEMVAQDRGAVRAFAARELAPYADPVARETARKRATLLMEELERTDPVQTVCHYDPRDVARFVKAKYGTLEKLNAAWPIPHKSFFSVSFSAESKVLPGERRENDPKFATWLELKRDYVRRAKERGDWISRTMPADLADPATARTVRGALAVQFLDHGWRDFVEGALANYRLVGDYLFLRGRAFANTIILVLLSILASLTVNPLAAYALSRFRLGGTEKIILFLLATMAFPAAVTAIPGFLLIRDLGLLNTFAALILPTVANGMSIFILKGFFDALPRELYEAAAIDGAGELTVFLKITLPLTAPILAVNALNAFIHAYSSWEWAFLVCQKESHWTLAVWMYQLSQTFAHQPWCVMAGFVVVSIPTAVVFLVCQKVILRGIVLPSLK
;
A
#
# COMPACT_ATOMS: atom_id res chain seq x y z
N MET A 1 -25.46 7.06 21.04
CA MET A 1 -24.93 7.53 22.34
C MET A 1 -26.07 8.10 23.16
N GLY A 2 -26.48 7.39 24.21
CA GLY A 2 -27.44 7.84 25.23
C GLY A 2 -26.74 8.42 26.46
N VAL A 3 -25.73 9.26 26.27
CA VAL A 3 -24.95 9.85 27.38
C VAL A 3 -25.69 11.03 28.04
N VAL A 4 -26.65 11.63 27.32
CA VAL A 4 -27.47 12.74 27.83
C VAL A 4 -28.94 12.34 27.73
N LEU A 5 -29.61 12.29 28.88
CA LEU A 5 -31.06 12.07 29.01
C LEU A 5 -31.81 13.06 28.09
N GLU A 6 -32.87 12.61 27.43
CA GLU A 6 -33.64 13.45 26.49
C GLU A 6 -34.16 14.75 27.14
N SER A 7 -34.45 14.72 28.45
CA SER A 7 -34.87 15.87 29.25
C SER A 7 -33.78 16.94 29.40
N GLU A 8 -32.50 16.57 29.49
CA GLU A 8 -31.39 17.50 29.73
C GLU A 8 -30.84 18.15 28.46
N ARG A 9 -31.16 17.61 27.27
CA ARG A 9 -30.70 18.12 25.96
C ARG A 9 -31.18 19.55 25.63
N ARG A 10 -32.18 20.07 26.37
CA ARG A 10 -32.71 21.43 26.17
C ARG A 10 -31.89 22.52 26.86
N GLY A 11 -31.05 22.19 27.84
CA GLY A 11 -30.22 23.18 28.54
C GLY A 11 -29.09 23.72 27.66
N TRP A 12 -28.81 25.03 27.72
CA TRP A 12 -27.68 25.67 27.03
C TRP A 12 -26.34 24.95 27.30
N LYS A 13 -26.09 24.55 28.55
CA LYS A 13 -24.88 23.81 28.94
C LYS A 13 -24.77 22.46 28.21
N ALA A 14 -25.86 21.70 28.12
CA ALA A 14 -25.89 20.43 27.40
C ALA A 14 -25.72 20.61 25.88
N ARG A 15 -26.30 21.67 25.30
CA ARG A 15 -26.10 22.03 23.89
C ARG A 15 -24.65 22.41 23.59
N CYS A 16 -24.01 23.22 24.43
CA CYS A 16 -22.59 23.54 24.30
C CYS A 16 -21.72 22.29 24.45
N PHE A 17 -21.97 21.43 25.43
CA PHE A 17 -21.23 20.19 25.60
C PHE A 17 -21.35 19.27 24.37
N LEU A 18 -22.57 19.04 23.87
CA LEU A 18 -22.80 18.24 22.67
C LEU A 18 -22.13 18.87 21.44
N PHE A 19 -22.23 20.19 21.27
CA PHE A 19 -21.55 20.89 20.19
C PHE A 19 -20.03 20.66 20.24
N VAL A 20 -19.40 20.80 21.42
CA VAL A 20 -17.97 20.54 21.60
C VAL A 20 -17.61 19.09 21.25
N VAL A 21 -18.41 18.11 21.72
CA VAL A 21 -18.20 16.69 21.39
C VAL A 21 -18.30 16.46 19.88
N TYR A 22 -19.34 16.97 19.22
CA TYR A 22 -19.49 16.82 17.76
C TYR A 22 -18.40 17.56 16.98
N ALA A 23 -17.96 18.73 17.43
CA ALA A 23 -16.86 19.46 16.81
C ALA A 23 -15.54 18.68 16.92
N LEU A 24 -15.24 18.12 18.09
CA LEU A 24 -14.06 17.27 18.30
C LEU A 24 -14.12 15.99 17.45
N LEU A 25 -15.27 15.32 17.39
CA LEU A 25 -15.47 14.13 16.54
C LEU A 25 -15.33 14.46 15.06
N SER A 26 -15.87 15.61 14.61
CA SER A 26 -15.77 16.05 13.22
C SER A 26 -14.34 16.42 12.85
N LEU A 27 -13.62 17.10 13.75
CA LEU A 27 -12.20 17.41 13.58
C LEU A 27 -11.37 16.12 13.51
N GLY A 28 -11.62 15.16 14.41
CA GLY A 28 -10.99 13.84 14.39
C GLY A 28 -11.28 13.05 13.11
N ALA A 29 -12.50 13.12 12.59
CA ALA A 29 -12.83 12.51 11.31
C ALA A 29 -12.07 13.18 10.15
N LEU A 30 -12.00 14.52 10.13
CA LEU A 30 -11.30 15.27 9.09
C LEU A 30 -9.79 14.97 9.08
N THR A 31 -9.16 14.87 10.26
CA THR A 31 -7.73 14.54 10.38
C THR A 31 -7.40 13.11 9.98
N MET A 32 -8.38 12.20 9.91
CA MET A 32 -8.19 10.85 9.36
C MET A 32 -8.53 10.77 7.87
N VAL A 33 -9.58 11.46 7.42
CA VAL A 33 -10.01 11.44 6.01
C VAL A 33 -8.98 12.12 5.11
N TYR A 34 -8.38 13.22 5.54
CA TYR A 34 -7.42 13.94 4.71
C TYR A 34 -6.17 13.11 4.37
N PRO A 35 -5.42 12.52 5.33
CA PRO A 35 -4.28 11.65 5.00
C PRO A 35 -4.67 10.44 4.14
N PHE A 36 -5.87 9.88 4.36
CA PHE A 36 -6.38 8.78 3.56
C PHE A 36 -6.65 9.20 2.10
N ALA A 37 -7.26 10.37 1.89
CA ALA A 37 -7.47 10.94 0.56
C ALA A 37 -6.13 11.24 -0.14
N VAL A 38 -5.15 11.78 0.59
CA VAL A 38 -3.80 12.00 0.09
C VAL A 38 -3.13 10.68 -0.27
N MET A 39 -3.25 9.63 0.55
CA MET A 39 -2.71 8.30 0.25
C MET A 39 -3.33 7.71 -1.03
N ILE A 40 -4.65 7.80 -1.19
CA ILE A 40 -5.33 7.37 -2.41
C ILE A 40 -4.82 8.19 -3.59
N SER A 41 -4.85 9.52 -3.52
CA SER A 41 -4.35 10.38 -4.60
C SER A 41 -2.91 10.06 -4.98
N ALA A 42 -2.02 9.91 -3.99
CA ALA A 42 -0.61 9.58 -4.16
C ALA A 42 -0.38 8.20 -4.80
N SER A 43 -1.29 7.24 -4.59
CA SER A 43 -1.23 5.93 -5.27
C SER A 43 -1.44 6.01 -6.79
N PHE A 44 -2.17 7.04 -7.24
CA PHE A 44 -2.35 7.36 -8.65
C PHE A 44 -1.30 8.32 -9.17
N SER A 45 -0.40 8.85 -8.32
CA SER A 45 0.65 9.78 -8.72
C SER A 45 1.85 9.08 -9.36
N SER A 46 2.80 9.90 -9.80
CA SER A 46 4.04 9.55 -10.48
C SER A 46 5.21 10.35 -9.90
N SER A 47 6.39 10.26 -10.51
CA SER A 47 7.55 11.10 -10.16
C SER A 47 7.30 12.60 -10.33
N TYR A 48 6.23 12.99 -11.02
CA TYR A 48 5.81 14.37 -11.21
C TYR A 48 5.03 14.92 -10.02
N ASP A 49 3.88 14.34 -9.73
CA ASP A 49 2.84 14.91 -8.89
C ASP A 49 2.84 14.41 -7.44
N TYR A 50 3.70 13.43 -7.09
CA TYR A 50 3.71 12.82 -5.75
C TYR A 50 3.99 13.81 -4.61
N SER A 51 4.95 14.73 -4.78
CA SER A 51 5.35 15.68 -3.73
C SER A 51 4.31 16.76 -3.42
N ARG A 52 3.22 16.84 -4.19
CA ARG A 52 2.15 17.82 -3.96
C ARG A 52 1.33 17.51 -2.71
N HIS A 53 1.28 16.26 -2.27
CA HIS A 53 0.43 15.81 -1.16
C HIS A 53 -1.03 16.29 -1.29
N SER A 54 -1.53 16.37 -2.53
CA SER A 54 -2.90 16.81 -2.82
C SER A 54 -3.89 15.68 -2.52
N PRO A 55 -5.03 15.95 -1.87
CA PRO A 55 -6.07 14.95 -1.64
C PRO A 55 -6.80 14.52 -2.92
N VAL A 56 -6.56 15.21 -4.04
CA VAL A 56 -7.12 14.90 -5.36
C VAL A 56 -6.02 14.87 -6.42
N VAL A 57 -6.22 14.03 -7.44
CA VAL A 57 -5.31 13.91 -8.57
C VAL A 57 -5.60 15.04 -9.56
N ASP A 58 -4.79 16.09 -9.55
CA ASP A 58 -5.01 17.30 -10.38
C ASP A 58 -5.10 16.96 -11.88
N ALA A 59 -4.29 16.01 -12.34
CA ALA A 59 -4.33 15.46 -13.69
C ALA A 59 -5.73 14.92 -14.11
N LEU A 60 -6.66 14.62 -13.20
CA LEU A 60 -8.03 14.29 -13.61
C LEU A 60 -8.77 15.50 -14.19
N PHE A 61 -8.46 16.70 -13.74
CA PHE A 61 -9.20 17.93 -14.05
C PHE A 61 -8.41 18.90 -14.91
N ASP A 62 -7.09 18.93 -14.76
CA ASP A 62 -6.20 19.87 -15.44
C ASP A 62 -5.50 19.22 -16.65
N ARG A 63 -5.80 19.74 -17.85
CA ARG A 63 -5.22 19.23 -19.10
C ARG A 63 -3.71 19.49 -19.19
N GLY A 64 -3.24 20.63 -18.67
CA GLY A 64 -1.81 20.96 -18.68
C GLY A 64 -1.03 20.05 -17.74
N ASP A 65 -1.61 19.73 -16.59
CA ASP A 65 -1.05 18.78 -15.64
C ASP A 65 -0.93 17.36 -16.23
N ARG A 66 -1.97 16.88 -16.93
CA ARG A 66 -1.89 15.62 -17.66
C ARG A 66 -0.80 15.61 -18.72
N PHE A 67 -0.65 16.73 -19.45
CA PHE A 67 0.38 16.85 -20.48
C PHE A 67 1.78 16.72 -19.87
N MET A 68 2.07 17.47 -18.80
CA MET A 68 3.36 17.39 -18.11
C MET A 68 3.63 15.99 -17.56
N ARG A 69 2.61 15.35 -16.98
CA ARG A 69 2.70 13.98 -16.52
C ARG A 69 3.00 12.99 -17.65
N SER A 70 2.41 13.18 -18.85
CA SER A 70 2.72 12.35 -20.02
C SER A 70 4.18 12.47 -20.48
N ILE A 71 4.80 13.64 -20.30
CA ILE A 71 6.24 13.84 -20.51
C ILE A 71 7.03 13.16 -19.38
N ALA A 72 6.61 13.29 -18.12
CA ALA A 72 7.27 12.66 -16.98
C ALA A 72 7.30 11.13 -17.03
N LEU A 73 6.34 10.51 -17.73
CA LEU A 73 6.41 9.08 -18.04
C LEU A 73 7.61 8.71 -18.91
N ARG A 74 8.22 9.65 -19.64
CA ARG A 74 9.27 9.38 -20.62
C ARG A 74 10.63 9.95 -20.24
N PHE A 75 10.71 10.73 -19.17
CA PHE A 75 11.97 11.31 -18.71
C PHE A 75 12.09 11.23 -17.20
N ARG A 76 13.28 10.88 -16.72
CA ARG A 76 13.56 10.80 -15.27
C ARG A 76 13.53 12.16 -14.58
N THR A 77 13.97 13.19 -15.29
CA THR A 77 13.98 14.60 -14.85
C THR A 77 13.41 15.45 -15.98
N PHE A 78 13.07 16.71 -15.69
CA PHE A 78 12.57 17.61 -16.72
C PHE A 78 13.61 17.77 -17.85
N PRO A 79 13.27 17.50 -19.13
CA PRO A 79 14.24 17.49 -20.22
C PRO A 79 14.52 18.91 -20.71
N ARG A 80 15.40 19.63 -20.00
CA ARG A 80 15.76 21.03 -20.33
C ARG A 80 16.38 21.19 -21.72
N ALA A 81 17.13 20.18 -22.20
CA ALA A 81 17.66 20.18 -23.56
C ALA A 81 16.55 20.27 -24.62
N LEU A 82 15.40 19.65 -24.35
CA LEU A 82 14.24 19.67 -25.24
C LEU A 82 13.45 20.98 -25.12
N TYR A 83 13.47 21.60 -23.93
CA TYR A 83 12.71 22.81 -23.60
C TYR A 83 13.60 23.88 -22.98
N PRO A 84 14.49 24.53 -23.78
CA PRO A 84 15.39 25.57 -23.26
C PRO A 84 14.63 26.79 -22.72
N ASP A 85 13.44 27.07 -23.27
CA ASP A 85 12.56 28.19 -22.89
C ASP A 85 11.69 27.91 -21.65
N ALA A 86 11.89 26.77 -21.00
CA ALA A 86 11.21 26.46 -19.74
C ALA A 86 11.81 27.28 -18.59
N PRO A 87 11.04 27.55 -17.51
CA PRO A 87 11.54 28.27 -16.35
C PRO A 87 12.88 27.73 -15.83
N ALA A 88 13.79 28.63 -15.42
CA ALA A 88 15.11 28.25 -14.91
C ALA A 88 15.04 27.38 -13.64
N THR A 89 13.97 27.55 -12.86
CA THR A 89 13.70 26.79 -11.63
C THR A 89 13.34 25.32 -11.89
N TRP A 90 12.97 24.93 -13.11
CA TRP A 90 12.54 23.57 -13.43
C TRP A 90 13.73 22.61 -13.59
N THR A 91 14.35 22.25 -12.47
CA THR A 91 15.49 21.31 -12.43
C THR A 91 15.06 19.88 -12.09
N SER A 92 13.91 19.71 -11.43
CA SER A 92 13.32 18.41 -11.09
C SER A 92 11.82 18.41 -11.38
N TRP A 93 11.25 17.22 -11.52
CA TRP A 93 9.81 17.07 -11.71
C TRP A 93 8.99 17.60 -10.53
N GLU A 94 9.52 17.53 -9.31
CA GLU A 94 8.92 18.12 -8.12
C GLU A 94 8.78 19.64 -8.23
N MET A 95 9.84 20.34 -8.67
CA MET A 95 9.79 21.79 -8.87
C MET A 95 8.81 22.17 -9.98
N VAL A 96 8.77 21.40 -11.07
CA VAL A 96 7.78 21.60 -12.14
C VAL A 96 6.36 21.42 -11.60
N ALA A 97 6.13 20.41 -10.77
CA ALA A 97 4.81 20.13 -10.24
C ALA A 97 4.32 21.21 -9.26
N GLN A 98 5.21 21.85 -8.50
CA GLN A 98 4.81 22.92 -7.57
C GLN A 98 4.37 24.20 -8.31
N ASP A 99 4.90 24.47 -9.51
CA ASP A 99 4.60 25.68 -10.30
C ASP A 99 3.39 25.51 -11.23
N ARG A 100 2.19 25.43 -10.63
CA ARG A 100 0.93 25.19 -11.36
C ARG A 100 0.63 26.24 -12.45
N GLY A 101 0.96 27.50 -12.17
CA GLY A 101 0.72 28.61 -13.08
C GLY A 101 1.57 28.49 -14.34
N ALA A 102 2.89 28.31 -14.17
CA ALA A 102 3.78 28.15 -15.31
C ALA A 102 3.52 26.84 -16.07
N VAL A 103 3.15 25.76 -15.38
CA VAL A 103 2.76 24.49 -16.02
C VAL A 103 1.59 24.69 -16.99
N ARG A 104 0.53 25.39 -16.58
CA ARG A 104 -0.64 25.64 -17.44
C ARG A 104 -0.25 26.47 -18.67
N ALA A 105 0.49 27.55 -18.46
CA ALA A 105 0.93 28.42 -19.54
C ALA A 105 1.87 27.68 -20.52
N PHE A 106 2.81 26.90 -19.99
CA PHE A 106 3.74 26.09 -20.78
C PHE A 106 3.00 25.04 -21.61
N ALA A 107 2.11 24.27 -20.98
CA ALA A 107 1.35 23.23 -21.69
C ALA A 107 0.44 23.83 -22.78
N ALA A 108 -0.21 24.96 -22.51
CA ALA A 108 -1.01 25.66 -23.51
C ALA A 108 -0.16 26.08 -24.71
N ARG A 109 1.04 26.64 -24.47
CA ARG A 109 1.98 27.04 -25.52
C ARG A 109 2.47 25.87 -26.35
N GLU A 110 2.82 24.75 -25.72
CA GLU A 110 3.32 23.56 -26.43
C GLU A 110 2.23 22.86 -27.24
N LEU A 111 0.97 22.92 -26.79
CA LEU A 111 -0.14 22.24 -27.46
C LEU A 111 -0.85 23.11 -28.51
N ALA A 112 -0.75 24.45 -28.41
CA ALA A 112 -1.42 25.38 -29.31
C ALA A 112 -1.14 25.13 -30.81
N PRO A 113 0.11 24.86 -31.26
CA PRO A 113 0.39 24.61 -32.68
C PRO A 113 -0.37 23.42 -33.26
N TYR A 114 -0.67 22.41 -32.43
CA TYR A 114 -1.33 21.17 -32.83
C TYR A 114 -2.86 21.25 -32.70
N ALA A 115 -3.41 22.43 -32.39
CA ALA A 115 -4.84 22.69 -32.55
C ALA A 115 -5.24 22.65 -34.03
N ASP A 116 -4.36 23.08 -34.92
CA ASP A 116 -4.51 22.94 -36.37
C ASP A 116 -4.38 21.46 -36.81
N PRO A 117 -5.39 20.88 -37.49
CA PRO A 117 -5.33 19.51 -38.00
C PRO A 117 -4.14 19.25 -38.94
N VAL A 118 -3.74 20.21 -39.76
CA VAL A 118 -2.63 20.03 -40.73
C VAL A 118 -1.29 19.94 -40.01
N ALA A 119 -1.04 20.84 -39.06
CA ALA A 119 0.12 20.77 -38.18
C ALA A 119 0.16 19.47 -37.36
N ARG A 120 -0.98 19.02 -36.84
CA ARG A 120 -1.08 17.75 -36.09
C ARG A 120 -0.73 16.54 -36.96
N GLU A 121 -1.27 16.47 -38.17
CA GLU A 121 -0.99 15.37 -39.09
C GLU A 121 0.47 15.37 -39.57
N THR A 122 1.04 16.55 -39.80
CA THR A 122 2.46 16.70 -40.11
C THR A 122 3.34 16.18 -38.96
N ALA A 123 2.96 16.47 -37.72
CA ALA A 123 3.67 15.97 -36.54
C ALA A 123 3.56 14.45 -36.40
N ARG A 124 2.40 13.84 -36.68
CA ARG A 124 2.24 12.38 -36.71
C ARG A 124 3.14 11.71 -37.76
N LYS A 125 3.21 12.28 -38.97
CA LYS A 125 4.11 11.77 -40.02
C LYS A 125 5.57 11.82 -39.57
N ARG A 126 6.02 12.93 -38.98
CA ARG A 126 7.38 13.04 -38.42
C ARG A 126 7.62 12.07 -37.28
N ALA A 127 6.64 11.88 -36.39
CA ALA A 127 6.73 10.93 -35.29
C ALA A 127 6.81 9.47 -35.78
N THR A 128 6.11 9.14 -36.86
CA THR A 128 6.18 7.83 -37.52
C THR A 128 7.59 7.58 -38.06
N LEU A 129 8.13 8.53 -38.81
CA LEU A 129 9.50 8.46 -39.33
C LEU A 129 10.54 8.34 -38.20
N LEU A 130 10.36 9.10 -37.11
CA LEU A 130 11.20 8.99 -35.91
C LEU A 130 11.18 7.56 -35.33
N MET A 131 10.00 6.96 -35.21
CA MET A 131 9.87 5.60 -34.67
C MET A 131 10.50 4.54 -35.59
N GLU A 132 10.36 4.70 -36.91
CA GLU A 132 11.02 3.84 -37.91
C GLU A 132 12.55 3.98 -37.87
N GLU A 133 13.05 5.21 -37.71
CA GLU A 133 14.48 5.48 -37.54
C GLU A 133 15.02 4.84 -36.26
N LEU A 134 14.31 4.98 -35.14
CA LEU A 134 14.69 4.39 -33.86
C LEU A 134 14.74 2.87 -33.89
N GLU A 135 13.86 2.23 -34.67
CA GLU A 135 13.84 0.77 -34.85
C GLU A 135 15.07 0.27 -35.62
N ARG A 136 15.56 1.06 -36.58
CA ARG A 136 16.74 0.74 -37.40
C ARG A 136 18.06 1.15 -36.73
N THR A 137 18.01 2.09 -35.80
CA THR A 137 19.18 2.61 -35.11
C THR A 137 19.72 1.59 -34.10
N ASP A 138 21.04 1.43 -34.06
CA ASP A 138 21.68 0.63 -33.02
C ASP A 138 21.32 1.21 -31.64
N PRO A 139 20.74 0.42 -30.71
CA PRO A 139 20.41 0.91 -29.37
C PRO A 139 21.59 1.50 -28.61
N VAL A 140 22.83 1.18 -28.95
CA VAL A 140 24.01 1.84 -28.34
C VAL A 140 24.02 3.35 -28.63
N GLN A 141 23.51 3.78 -29.78
CA GLN A 141 23.48 5.19 -30.23
C GLN A 141 22.27 5.99 -29.72
N THR A 142 21.41 5.39 -28.92
CA THR A 142 20.19 6.03 -28.40
C THR A 142 20.32 6.33 -26.91
N VAL A 143 19.43 7.14 -26.35
CA VAL A 143 19.22 7.27 -24.90
C VAL A 143 17.93 6.59 -24.49
N CYS A 144 17.83 6.10 -23.25
CA CYS A 144 16.59 5.51 -22.76
C CYS A 144 16.32 5.86 -21.31
N HIS A 145 15.15 6.46 -21.07
CA HIS A 145 14.63 6.73 -19.74
C HIS A 145 13.60 5.66 -19.36
N TYR A 146 14.13 4.52 -18.91
CA TYR A 146 13.32 3.34 -18.60
C TYR A 146 12.46 3.52 -17.35
N ASP A 147 11.35 2.80 -17.29
CA ASP A 147 10.56 2.65 -16.06
C ASP A 147 11.16 1.51 -15.22
N PRO A 148 11.57 1.75 -13.96
CA PRO A 148 12.03 0.65 -13.12
C PRO A 148 10.94 -0.40 -12.86
N ARG A 149 9.65 -0.03 -12.99
CA ARG A 149 8.52 -0.96 -12.84
C ARG A 149 8.49 -2.04 -13.93
N ASP A 150 9.07 -1.77 -15.10
CA ASP A 150 9.10 -2.70 -16.23
C ASP A 150 10.24 -3.73 -16.13
N VAL A 151 11.29 -3.42 -15.37
CA VAL A 151 12.56 -4.19 -15.36
C VAL A 151 12.35 -5.61 -14.87
N ALA A 152 11.68 -5.78 -13.72
CA ALA A 152 11.49 -7.10 -13.12
C ALA A 152 10.75 -8.05 -14.06
N ARG A 153 9.69 -7.54 -14.72
CA ARG A 153 8.88 -8.31 -15.65
C ARG A 153 9.65 -8.66 -16.93
N PHE A 154 10.38 -7.70 -17.49
CA PHE A 154 11.19 -7.91 -18.68
C PHE A 154 12.28 -8.97 -18.44
N VAL A 155 13.04 -8.82 -17.36
CA VAL A 155 14.13 -9.76 -17.02
C VAL A 155 13.56 -11.15 -16.69
N LYS A 156 12.43 -11.23 -15.98
CA LYS A 156 11.75 -12.51 -15.74
C LYS A 156 11.28 -13.17 -17.03
N ALA A 157 10.74 -12.41 -17.99
CA ALA A 157 10.32 -12.95 -19.28
C ALA A 157 11.50 -13.51 -20.09
N LYS A 158 12.68 -12.87 -19.99
CA LYS A 158 13.90 -13.31 -20.67
C LYS A 158 14.52 -14.56 -20.05
N TYR A 159 14.75 -14.55 -18.73
CA TYR A 159 15.51 -15.61 -18.06
C TYR A 159 14.63 -16.73 -17.48
N GLY A 160 13.34 -16.48 -17.26
CA GLY A 160 12.38 -17.42 -16.67
C GLY A 160 12.55 -17.60 -15.15
N THR A 161 13.75 -17.97 -14.70
CA THR A 161 14.06 -18.24 -13.28
C THR A 161 15.24 -17.39 -12.78
N LEU A 162 15.29 -17.19 -11.46
CA LEU A 162 16.40 -16.47 -10.82
C LEU A 162 17.72 -17.23 -10.96
N GLU A 163 17.69 -18.56 -10.96
CA GLU A 163 18.86 -19.41 -11.18
C GLU A 163 19.49 -19.13 -12.55
N LYS A 164 18.67 -19.07 -13.61
CA LYS A 164 19.14 -18.74 -14.96
C LYS A 164 19.69 -17.32 -15.06
N LEU A 165 19.05 -16.36 -14.38
CA LEU A 165 19.56 -14.99 -14.30
C LEU A 165 20.92 -14.93 -13.61
N ASN A 166 21.04 -15.55 -12.44
CA ASN A 166 22.25 -15.52 -11.62
C ASN A 166 23.39 -16.37 -12.21
N ALA A 167 23.08 -17.35 -13.06
CA ALA A 167 24.09 -18.05 -13.85
C ALA A 167 24.60 -17.19 -15.02
N ALA A 168 23.77 -16.29 -15.56
CA ALA A 168 24.13 -15.42 -16.68
C ALA A 168 24.85 -14.14 -16.24
N TRP A 169 24.60 -13.64 -15.03
CA TRP A 169 25.09 -12.36 -14.55
C TRP A 169 26.12 -12.52 -13.44
N PRO A 170 27.12 -11.61 -13.33
CA PRO A 170 28.19 -11.71 -12.35
C PRO A 170 27.72 -11.47 -10.90
N ILE A 171 26.66 -10.68 -10.72
CA ILE A 171 26.12 -10.34 -9.39
C ILE A 171 24.80 -11.09 -9.19
N PRO A 172 24.71 -11.97 -8.17
CA PRO A 172 23.48 -12.70 -7.90
C PRO A 172 22.42 -11.78 -7.30
N HIS A 173 21.19 -11.96 -7.78
CA HIS A 173 20.00 -11.27 -7.30
C HIS A 173 19.10 -12.22 -6.51
N LYS A 174 18.56 -11.73 -5.39
CA LYS A 174 17.56 -12.46 -4.58
C LYS A 174 16.14 -12.40 -5.16
N SER A 175 15.90 -11.46 -6.07
CA SER A 175 14.59 -11.21 -6.69
C SER A 175 14.72 -10.43 -7.98
N PHE A 176 13.82 -10.69 -8.95
CA PHE A 176 13.75 -9.89 -10.18
C PHE A 176 13.48 -8.41 -9.89
N PHE A 177 12.79 -8.09 -8.79
CA PHE A 177 12.53 -6.71 -8.35
C PHE A 177 13.76 -6.00 -7.78
N SER A 178 14.84 -6.72 -7.50
CA SER A 178 16.12 -6.12 -7.09
C SER A 178 17.01 -5.74 -8.28
N VAL A 179 16.60 -6.07 -9.50
CA VAL A 179 17.36 -5.76 -10.71
C VAL A 179 17.15 -4.29 -11.10
N SER A 180 18.24 -3.60 -11.45
CA SER A 180 18.21 -2.22 -11.92
C SER A 180 19.22 -1.99 -13.03
N PHE A 181 18.84 -1.16 -14.02
CA PHE A 181 19.71 -0.72 -15.10
C PHE A 181 20.27 0.70 -14.89
N SER A 182 20.30 1.18 -13.64
CA SER A 182 20.66 2.57 -13.33
C SER A 182 22.11 2.93 -13.64
N ALA A 183 23.02 1.95 -13.65
CA ALA A 183 24.41 2.16 -14.03
C ALA A 183 24.55 2.16 -15.55
N GLU A 184 23.87 1.23 -16.22
CA GLU A 184 23.87 1.05 -17.67
C GLU A 184 23.19 2.23 -18.37
N SER A 185 22.17 2.83 -17.75
CA SER A 185 21.50 4.03 -18.26
C SER A 185 22.33 5.30 -18.19
N LYS A 186 23.48 5.28 -17.51
CA LYS A 186 24.42 6.42 -17.42
C LYS A 186 25.57 6.33 -18.43
N VAL A 187 25.70 5.19 -19.12
CA VAL A 187 26.69 5.01 -20.18
C VAL A 187 26.37 5.95 -21.33
N LEU A 188 27.39 6.62 -21.87
CA LEU A 188 27.21 7.61 -22.92
C LEU A 188 26.74 6.92 -24.22
N PRO A 189 25.87 7.58 -25.02
CA PRO A 189 25.51 7.07 -26.33
C PRO A 189 26.75 6.84 -27.20
N GLY A 190 26.79 5.70 -27.89
CA GLY A 190 27.92 5.27 -28.70
C GLY A 190 28.95 4.41 -27.96
N GLU A 191 28.99 4.45 -26.63
CA GLU A 191 29.91 3.66 -25.82
C GLU A 191 29.43 2.20 -25.67
N ARG A 192 30.31 1.24 -25.96
CA ARG A 192 30.03 -0.20 -25.85
C ARG A 192 30.73 -0.81 -24.65
N ARG A 193 30.04 -1.71 -23.94
CA ARG A 193 30.63 -2.60 -22.94
C ARG A 193 30.64 -4.02 -23.48
N GLU A 194 31.78 -4.40 -24.03
CA GLU A 194 31.96 -5.76 -24.55
C GLU A 194 31.89 -6.77 -23.40
N ASN A 195 31.28 -7.92 -23.68
CA ASN A 195 31.17 -9.04 -22.74
C ASN A 195 30.41 -8.75 -21.42
N ASP A 196 29.63 -7.66 -21.36
CA ASP A 196 28.74 -7.39 -20.23
C ASP A 196 27.30 -7.90 -20.53
N PRO A 197 26.88 -9.05 -19.96
CA PRO A 197 25.56 -9.64 -20.23
C PRO A 197 24.41 -8.78 -19.68
N LYS A 198 24.66 -7.97 -18.65
CA LYS A 198 23.69 -7.03 -18.10
C LYS A 198 23.52 -5.85 -19.04
N PHE A 199 24.60 -5.29 -19.57
CA PHE A 199 24.54 -4.24 -20.59
C PHE A 199 23.87 -4.73 -21.89
N ALA A 200 24.16 -5.95 -22.34
CA ALA A 200 23.44 -6.54 -23.48
C ALA A 200 21.92 -6.64 -23.23
N THR A 201 21.53 -7.07 -22.03
CA THR A 201 20.11 -7.11 -21.63
C THR A 201 19.49 -5.71 -21.55
N TRP A 202 20.25 -4.70 -21.12
CA TRP A 202 19.83 -3.30 -21.16
C TRP A 202 19.55 -2.82 -22.60
N LEU A 203 20.43 -3.13 -23.56
CA LEU A 203 20.20 -2.78 -24.96
C LEU A 203 18.96 -3.47 -25.55
N GLU A 204 18.68 -4.70 -25.14
CA GLU A 204 17.44 -5.40 -25.51
C GLU A 204 16.20 -4.73 -24.91
N LEU A 205 16.26 -4.25 -23.66
CA LEU A 205 15.15 -3.49 -23.05
C LEU A 205 14.88 -2.20 -23.85
N LYS A 206 15.92 -1.53 -24.36
CA LYS A 206 15.76 -0.33 -25.21
C LYS A 206 14.99 -0.68 -26.49
N ARG A 207 15.36 -1.78 -27.17
CA ARG A 207 14.62 -2.27 -28.35
C ARG A 207 13.19 -2.63 -28.02
N ASP A 208 12.98 -3.31 -26.89
CA ASP A 208 11.65 -3.70 -26.41
C ASP A 208 10.73 -2.49 -26.21
N TYR A 209 11.25 -1.37 -25.70
CA TYR A 209 10.46 -0.13 -25.59
C TYR A 209 10.01 0.41 -26.95
N VAL A 210 10.91 0.43 -27.95
CA VAL A 210 10.55 0.88 -29.31
C VAL A 210 9.50 -0.05 -29.92
N ARG A 211 9.71 -1.37 -29.81
CA ARG A 211 8.76 -2.37 -30.28
C ARG A 211 7.38 -2.22 -29.62
N ARG A 212 7.32 -2.16 -28.28
CA ARG A 212 6.06 -2.02 -27.53
C ARG A 212 5.34 -0.72 -27.87
N ALA A 213 6.07 0.38 -28.04
CA ALA A 213 5.48 1.64 -28.47
C ALA A 213 4.79 1.49 -29.83
N LYS A 214 5.47 0.88 -30.82
CA LYS A 214 4.91 0.63 -32.16
C LYS A 214 3.69 -0.28 -32.14
N GLU A 215 3.75 -1.40 -31.43
CA GLU A 215 2.63 -2.34 -31.27
C GLU A 215 1.37 -1.69 -30.66
N ARG A 216 1.57 -0.67 -29.83
CA ARG A 216 0.50 0.08 -29.16
C ARG A 216 0.02 1.31 -29.93
N GLY A 217 0.64 1.60 -31.09
CA GLY A 217 0.40 2.82 -31.85
C GLY A 217 0.88 4.09 -31.13
N ASP A 218 1.84 3.99 -30.21
CA ASP A 218 2.44 5.16 -29.58
C ASP A 218 3.31 5.92 -30.60
N TRP A 219 3.20 7.25 -30.60
CA TRP A 219 3.98 8.14 -31.45
C TRP A 219 5.41 8.36 -30.95
N ILE A 220 5.70 7.93 -29.71
CA ILE A 220 7.02 8.10 -29.11
C ILE A 220 7.30 7.06 -28.02
N SER A 221 8.51 6.50 -28.08
CA SER A 221 9.05 5.54 -27.11
C SER A 221 9.78 6.22 -25.93
N ARG A 222 10.17 5.42 -24.93
CA ARG A 222 11.13 5.82 -23.88
C ARG A 222 12.57 5.78 -24.35
N THR A 223 12.84 5.05 -25.43
CA THR A 223 14.13 5.08 -26.13
C THR A 223 14.04 6.16 -27.21
N MET A 224 14.99 7.08 -27.21
CA MET A 224 14.99 8.30 -28.01
C MET A 224 16.36 8.57 -28.65
N PRO A 225 16.45 9.46 -29.66
CA PRO A 225 17.73 9.87 -30.21
C PRO A 225 18.65 10.48 -29.14
N ALA A 226 19.96 10.29 -29.28
CA ALA A 226 20.93 10.72 -28.27
C ALA A 226 21.01 12.24 -28.10
N ASP A 227 21.01 12.98 -29.21
CA ASP A 227 21.09 14.44 -29.18
C ASP A 227 19.68 15.05 -29.21
N LEU A 228 19.13 15.30 -28.03
CA LEU A 228 17.86 15.98 -27.88
C LEU A 228 17.97 17.51 -27.96
N ALA A 229 19.19 18.07 -28.02
CA ALA A 229 19.43 19.50 -28.11
C ALA A 229 19.48 20.00 -29.57
N ASP A 230 19.78 19.11 -30.52
CA ASP A 230 19.68 19.40 -31.96
C ASP A 230 18.28 19.97 -32.31
N PRO A 231 18.18 21.16 -32.93
CA PRO A 231 16.89 21.81 -33.17
C PRO A 231 15.91 21.01 -34.02
N ALA A 232 16.39 20.20 -34.98
CA ALA A 232 15.53 19.39 -35.83
C ALA A 232 14.97 18.18 -35.06
N THR A 233 15.83 17.51 -34.30
CA THR A 233 15.47 16.40 -33.42
C THR A 233 14.53 16.87 -32.32
N ALA A 234 14.84 17.99 -31.65
CA ALA A 234 14.01 18.58 -30.61
C ALA A 234 12.60 18.90 -31.11
N ARG A 235 12.48 19.50 -32.30
CA ARG A 235 11.19 19.80 -32.93
C ARG A 235 10.37 18.53 -33.18
N THR A 236 11.02 17.48 -33.67
CA THR A 236 10.38 16.20 -33.98
C THR A 236 9.92 15.49 -32.70
N VAL A 237 10.77 15.42 -31.69
CA VAL A 237 10.46 14.80 -30.38
C VAL A 237 9.36 15.58 -29.65
N ARG A 238 9.39 16.92 -29.64
CA ARG A 238 8.32 17.76 -29.06
C ARG A 238 6.98 17.53 -29.76
N GLY A 239 7.00 17.47 -31.09
CA GLY A 239 5.81 17.15 -31.89
C GLY A 239 5.25 15.78 -31.55
N ALA A 240 6.12 14.77 -31.48
CA ALA A 240 5.75 13.40 -31.11
C ALA A 240 5.14 13.32 -29.70
N LEU A 241 5.72 14.00 -28.70
CA LEU A 241 5.16 14.11 -27.34
C LEU A 241 3.78 14.79 -27.33
N ALA A 242 3.62 15.86 -28.10
CA ALA A 242 2.35 16.57 -28.17
C ALA A 242 1.25 15.71 -28.81
N VAL A 243 1.51 15.07 -29.95
CA VAL A 243 0.51 14.19 -30.59
C VAL A 243 0.23 12.93 -29.78
N GLN A 244 1.25 12.37 -29.10
CA GLN A 244 1.06 11.30 -28.11
C GLN A 244 0.07 11.70 -27.02
N PHE A 245 0.24 12.88 -26.46
CA PHE A 245 -0.69 13.37 -25.45
C PHE A 245 -2.10 13.61 -26.02
N LEU A 246 -2.20 14.20 -27.21
CA LEU A 246 -3.49 14.51 -27.83
C LEU A 246 -4.29 13.26 -28.18
N ASP A 247 -3.62 12.23 -28.69
CA ASP A 247 -4.27 10.99 -29.15
C ASP A 247 -4.43 9.97 -28.01
N HIS A 248 -3.50 9.94 -27.05
CA HIS A 248 -3.40 8.88 -26.04
C HIS A 248 -3.24 9.37 -24.60
N GLY A 249 -3.38 10.67 -24.31
CA GLY A 249 -3.10 11.23 -22.98
C GLY A 249 -3.90 10.60 -21.83
N TRP A 250 -5.18 10.26 -22.06
CA TRP A 250 -5.99 9.55 -21.07
C TRP A 250 -5.55 8.10 -20.88
N ARG A 251 -5.18 7.41 -21.96
CA ARG A 251 -4.62 6.05 -21.90
C ARG A 251 -3.34 6.05 -21.08
N ASP A 252 -2.40 6.95 -21.39
CA ASP A 252 -1.11 7.09 -20.70
C ASP A 252 -1.31 7.41 -19.20
N PHE A 253 -2.30 8.25 -18.87
CA PHE A 253 -2.66 8.55 -17.48
C PHE A 253 -3.14 7.29 -16.73
N VAL A 254 -4.14 6.59 -17.28
CA VAL A 254 -4.75 5.41 -16.65
C VAL A 254 -3.72 4.29 -16.51
N GLU A 255 -2.97 3.99 -17.56
CA GLU A 255 -1.95 2.96 -17.53
C GLU A 255 -0.80 3.32 -16.58
N GLY A 256 -0.38 4.58 -16.55
CA GLY A 256 0.65 5.04 -15.62
C GLY A 256 0.25 4.81 -14.17
N ALA A 257 -1.02 5.04 -13.83
CA ALA A 257 -1.57 4.75 -12.51
C ALA A 257 -1.72 3.24 -12.27
N LEU A 258 -2.28 2.49 -13.21
CA LEU A 258 -2.44 1.04 -13.09
C LEU A 258 -1.11 0.29 -13.02
N ALA A 259 -0.03 0.84 -13.59
CA ALA A 259 1.31 0.28 -13.47
C ALA A 259 1.82 0.26 -12.02
N ASN A 260 1.40 1.20 -11.17
CA ASN A 260 1.70 1.15 -9.72
C ASN A 260 1.05 -0.09 -9.09
N TYR A 261 -0.24 -0.27 -9.33
CA TYR A 261 -1.01 -1.40 -8.80
C TYR A 261 -0.58 -2.74 -9.38
N ARG A 262 -0.17 -2.77 -10.65
CA ARG A 262 0.37 -3.96 -11.29
C ARG A 262 1.68 -4.40 -10.64
N LEU A 263 2.59 -3.46 -10.40
CA LEU A 263 3.85 -3.75 -9.68
C LEU A 263 3.56 -4.29 -8.28
N VAL A 264 2.65 -3.64 -7.55
CA VAL A 264 2.24 -4.07 -6.21
C VAL A 264 1.66 -5.48 -6.26
N GLY A 265 0.78 -5.76 -7.23
CA GLY A 265 0.18 -7.08 -7.39
C GLY A 265 1.23 -8.16 -7.71
N ASP A 266 2.14 -7.85 -8.62
CA ASP A 266 3.24 -8.76 -8.99
C ASP A 266 4.20 -8.99 -7.80
N TYR A 267 4.42 -7.98 -6.96
CA TYR A 267 5.33 -8.07 -5.81
C TYR A 267 4.68 -8.81 -4.63
N LEU A 268 3.46 -8.44 -4.25
CA LEU A 268 2.79 -8.97 -3.05
C LEU A 268 2.17 -10.35 -3.27
N PHE A 269 1.57 -10.60 -4.44
CA PHE A 269 0.79 -11.83 -4.67
C PHE A 269 1.55 -12.92 -5.43
N LEU A 270 2.49 -12.56 -6.31
CA LEU A 270 3.16 -13.55 -7.18
C LEU A 270 4.53 -14.02 -6.66
N ARG A 271 5.10 -13.39 -5.62
CA ARG A 271 6.43 -13.73 -5.10
C ARG A 271 6.42 -14.84 -4.03
N GLY A 272 5.28 -15.14 -3.42
CA GLY A 272 5.22 -16.14 -2.35
C GLY A 272 3.82 -16.48 -1.87
N ARG A 273 3.73 -17.06 -0.67
CA ARG A 273 2.47 -17.45 -0.01
C ARG A 273 1.92 -16.36 0.91
N ALA A 274 2.20 -15.09 0.62
CA ALA A 274 1.88 -13.96 1.51
C ALA A 274 0.42 -13.94 1.97
N PHE A 275 -0.51 -14.09 1.02
CA PHE A 275 -1.95 -14.10 1.29
C PHE A 275 -2.38 -15.30 2.13
N ALA A 276 -1.92 -16.50 1.76
CA ALA A 276 -2.20 -17.73 2.50
C ALA A 276 -1.64 -17.67 3.94
N ASN A 277 -0.40 -17.22 4.11
CA ASN A 277 0.23 -17.05 5.42
C ASN A 277 -0.54 -16.04 6.28
N THR A 278 -0.99 -14.94 5.68
CA THR A 278 -1.79 -13.93 6.38
C THR A 278 -3.14 -14.48 6.82
N ILE A 279 -3.83 -15.22 5.96
CA ILE A 279 -5.10 -15.88 6.32
C ILE A 279 -4.88 -16.87 7.45
N ILE A 280 -3.86 -17.73 7.35
CA ILE A 280 -3.56 -18.73 8.38
C ILE A 280 -3.27 -18.03 9.71
N LEU A 281 -2.40 -17.02 9.71
CA LEU A 281 -2.10 -16.24 10.92
C LEU A 281 -3.36 -15.62 11.51
N VAL A 282 -4.14 -14.91 10.71
CA VAL A 282 -5.37 -14.23 11.14
C VAL A 282 -6.38 -15.22 11.72
N LEU A 283 -6.63 -16.34 11.05
CA LEU A 283 -7.57 -17.36 11.52
C LEU A 283 -7.11 -17.95 12.85
N LEU A 284 -5.84 -18.33 12.95
CA LEU A 284 -5.29 -18.89 14.19
C LEU A 284 -5.30 -17.87 15.33
N SER A 285 -4.99 -16.60 15.06
CA SER A 285 -5.06 -15.52 16.05
C SER A 285 -6.48 -15.26 16.54
N ILE A 286 -7.47 -15.27 15.64
CA ILE A 286 -8.89 -15.13 16.02
C ILE A 286 -9.33 -16.33 16.85
N LEU A 287 -9.02 -17.56 16.41
CA LEU A 287 -9.38 -18.77 17.13
C LEU A 287 -8.76 -18.77 18.53
N ALA A 288 -7.45 -18.51 18.64
CA ALA A 288 -6.77 -18.43 19.93
C ALA A 288 -7.39 -17.36 20.85
N SER A 289 -7.71 -16.19 20.29
CA SER A 289 -8.33 -15.11 21.07
C SER A 289 -9.76 -15.43 21.51
N LEU A 290 -10.55 -16.13 20.70
CA LEU A 290 -11.92 -16.53 21.01
C LEU A 290 -12.02 -17.78 21.88
N THR A 291 -10.94 -18.54 22.03
CA THR A 291 -10.90 -19.68 22.95
C THR A 291 -10.31 -19.28 24.28
N VAL A 292 -9.08 -18.77 24.31
CA VAL A 292 -8.33 -18.59 25.57
C VAL A 292 -8.88 -17.45 26.40
N ASN A 293 -9.13 -16.28 25.79
CA ASN A 293 -9.55 -15.11 26.55
C ASN A 293 -10.97 -15.27 27.15
N PRO A 294 -11.99 -15.77 26.40
CA PRO A 294 -13.30 -16.07 26.98
C PRO A 294 -13.26 -17.15 28.05
N LEU A 295 -12.48 -18.22 27.90
CA LEU A 295 -12.36 -19.24 28.94
C LEU A 295 -11.78 -18.68 30.24
N ALA A 296 -10.72 -17.88 30.14
CA ALA A 296 -10.11 -17.24 31.31
C ALA A 296 -11.08 -16.24 31.97
N ALA A 297 -11.73 -15.39 31.18
CA ALA A 297 -12.71 -14.43 31.67
C ALA A 297 -13.92 -15.12 32.33
N TYR A 298 -14.41 -16.21 31.73
CA TYR A 298 -15.52 -16.99 32.26
C TYR A 298 -15.16 -17.62 33.60
N ALA A 299 -13.98 -18.22 33.72
CA ALA A 299 -13.54 -18.80 34.98
C ALA A 299 -13.44 -17.75 36.11
N LEU A 300 -12.90 -16.57 35.80
CA LEU A 300 -12.78 -15.46 36.75
C LEU A 300 -14.13 -14.83 37.14
N SER A 301 -15.12 -14.88 36.26
CA SER A 301 -16.47 -14.36 36.50
C SER A 301 -17.33 -15.37 37.27
N ARG A 302 -17.39 -16.62 36.79
CA ARG A 302 -18.35 -17.64 37.23
C ARG A 302 -17.98 -18.28 38.57
N PHE A 303 -16.71 -18.65 38.77
CA PHE A 303 -16.29 -19.46 39.92
C PHE A 303 -15.86 -18.65 41.14
N ARG A 304 -15.88 -17.30 41.05
CA ARG A 304 -15.48 -16.39 42.15
C ARG A 304 -14.17 -16.81 42.83
N LEU A 305 -13.15 -17.09 42.01
CA LEU A 305 -11.86 -17.56 42.48
C LEU A 305 -11.27 -16.58 43.52
N GLY A 306 -10.78 -17.10 44.64
CA GLY A 306 -10.08 -16.30 45.64
C GLY A 306 -8.90 -15.56 45.00
N GLY A 307 -8.86 -14.22 45.11
CA GLY A 307 -7.81 -13.41 44.50
C GLY A 307 -8.04 -12.96 43.06
N THR A 308 -9.27 -13.09 42.54
CA THR A 308 -9.66 -12.58 41.20
C THR A 308 -9.19 -11.14 40.95
N GLU A 309 -9.34 -10.24 41.93
CA GLU A 309 -8.87 -8.86 41.83
C GLU A 309 -7.36 -8.74 41.63
N LYS A 310 -6.57 -9.59 42.32
CA LYS A 310 -5.11 -9.62 42.18
C LYS A 310 -4.68 -10.15 40.80
N ILE A 311 -5.39 -11.16 40.29
CA ILE A 311 -5.15 -11.70 38.94
C ILE A 311 -5.44 -10.63 37.89
N ILE A 312 -6.59 -9.94 38.00
CA ILE A 312 -6.95 -8.85 37.09
C ILE A 312 -5.94 -7.70 37.19
N LEU A 313 -5.54 -7.30 38.39
CA LEU A 313 -4.55 -6.25 38.58
C LEU A 313 -3.20 -6.63 37.96
N PHE A 314 -2.77 -7.89 38.10
CA PHE A 314 -1.56 -8.40 37.46
C PHE A 314 -1.67 -8.34 35.93
N LEU A 315 -2.78 -8.81 35.35
CA LEU A 315 -3.01 -8.75 33.90
C LEU A 315 -2.98 -7.30 33.39
N LEU A 316 -3.60 -6.36 34.10
CA LEU A 316 -3.56 -4.93 33.75
C LEU A 316 -2.14 -4.34 33.90
N ALA A 317 -1.39 -4.73 34.93
CA ALA A 317 -0.03 -4.26 35.14
C ALA A 317 0.91 -4.66 33.99
N THR A 318 0.73 -5.85 33.39
CA THR A 318 1.53 -6.25 32.22
C THR A 318 1.34 -5.36 31.01
N MET A 319 0.19 -4.68 30.90
CA MET A 319 -0.11 -3.75 29.81
C MET A 319 0.60 -2.39 29.96
N ALA A 320 1.17 -2.10 31.14
CA ALA A 320 1.95 -0.88 31.36
C ALA A 320 3.31 -0.94 30.64
N PHE A 321 3.79 -2.14 30.30
CA PHE A 321 5.05 -2.31 29.59
C PHE A 321 4.86 -2.11 28.08
N PRO A 322 5.64 -1.24 27.44
CA PRO A 322 5.61 -1.09 25.99
C PRO A 322 6.01 -2.39 25.29
N ALA A 323 5.32 -2.74 24.19
CA ALA A 323 5.61 -3.95 23.40
C ALA A 323 7.06 -4.02 22.88
N ALA A 324 7.71 -2.88 22.63
CA ALA A 324 9.11 -2.83 22.22
C ALA A 324 10.07 -3.37 23.30
N VAL A 325 9.75 -3.17 24.59
CA VAL A 325 10.58 -3.63 25.72
C VAL A 325 10.53 -5.15 25.84
N THR A 326 9.36 -5.75 25.57
CA THR A 326 9.17 -7.20 25.65
C THR A 326 9.61 -7.94 24.39
N ALA A 327 9.94 -7.24 23.30
CA ALA A 327 10.32 -7.83 22.03
C ALA A 327 11.62 -8.66 22.11
N ILE A 328 12.69 -8.13 22.74
CA ILE A 328 13.97 -8.84 22.86
C ILE A 328 13.82 -10.10 23.74
N PRO A 329 13.27 -10.02 24.96
CA PRO A 329 13.03 -11.22 25.78
C PRO A 329 12.11 -12.23 25.08
N GLY A 330 11.05 -11.76 24.43
CA GLY A 330 10.14 -12.62 23.67
C GLY A 330 10.84 -13.35 22.53
N PHE A 331 11.72 -12.67 21.79
CA PHE A 331 12.49 -13.30 20.71
C PHE A 331 13.42 -14.38 21.25
N LEU A 332 14.16 -14.09 22.33
CA LEU A 332 15.03 -15.06 22.97
C LEU A 332 14.25 -16.29 23.43
N LEU A 333 13.08 -16.10 24.05
CA LEU A 333 12.21 -17.19 24.47
C LEU A 333 11.76 -18.06 23.28
N ILE A 334 11.26 -17.46 22.20
CA ILE A 334 10.83 -18.20 21.00
C ILE A 334 11.99 -18.95 20.34
N ARG A 335 13.18 -18.34 20.32
CA ARG A 335 14.40 -18.97 19.82
C ARG A 335 14.79 -20.17 20.67
N ASP A 336 14.80 -20.01 21.99
CA ASP A 336 15.23 -21.06 22.92
C ASP A 336 14.23 -22.22 22.95
N LEU A 337 12.94 -21.95 22.65
CA LEU A 337 11.91 -22.97 22.41
C LEU A 337 12.01 -23.63 21.01
N GLY A 338 12.91 -23.17 20.14
CA GLY A 338 13.08 -23.71 18.79
C GLY A 338 11.91 -23.41 17.83
N LEU A 339 11.09 -22.40 18.13
CA LEU A 339 9.84 -22.11 17.40
C LEU A 339 10.00 -21.08 16.28
N LEU A 340 11.21 -20.55 16.04
CA LEU A 340 11.45 -19.56 14.98
C LEU A 340 10.98 -20.06 13.60
N ASN A 341 10.51 -19.14 12.77
CA ASN A 341 9.95 -19.43 11.45
C ASN A 341 8.71 -20.34 11.47
N THR A 342 7.89 -20.28 12.51
CA THR A 342 6.60 -21.00 12.59
C THR A 342 5.45 -20.04 12.91
N PHE A 343 4.21 -20.44 12.63
CA PHE A 343 3.04 -19.66 13.08
C PHE A 343 2.90 -19.63 14.61
N ALA A 344 3.39 -20.65 15.31
CA ALA A 344 3.39 -20.68 16.77
C ALA A 344 4.20 -19.51 17.36
N ALA A 345 5.34 -19.16 16.76
CA ALA A 345 6.12 -17.99 17.16
C ALA A 345 5.36 -16.66 17.03
N LEU A 346 4.42 -16.57 16.08
CA LEU A 346 3.62 -15.37 15.85
C LEU A 346 2.45 -15.26 16.84
N ILE A 347 1.88 -16.41 17.24
CA ILE A 347 0.61 -16.45 17.96
C ILE A 347 0.84 -16.57 19.47
N LEU A 348 1.71 -17.48 19.92
CA LEU A 348 1.89 -17.84 21.33
C LEU A 348 2.08 -16.63 22.26
N PRO A 349 2.92 -15.62 21.92
CA PRO A 349 3.12 -14.47 22.80
C PRO A 349 1.86 -13.65 23.04
N THR A 350 0.87 -13.73 22.15
CA THR A 350 -0.34 -12.88 22.17
C THR A 350 -1.63 -13.66 22.46
N VAL A 351 -1.56 -14.97 22.72
CA VAL A 351 -2.75 -15.82 22.93
C VAL A 351 -3.57 -15.36 24.13
N ALA A 352 -2.91 -15.09 25.26
CA ALA A 352 -3.53 -14.58 26.46
C ALA A 352 -3.38 -13.06 26.51
N ASN A 353 -4.48 -12.34 26.36
CA ASN A 353 -4.48 -10.88 26.36
C ASN A 353 -5.21 -10.34 27.60
N GLY A 354 -4.46 -9.69 28.49
CA GLY A 354 -5.00 -9.14 29.74
C GLY A 354 -6.17 -8.16 29.54
N MET A 355 -6.10 -7.31 28.51
CA MET A 355 -7.17 -6.37 28.17
C MET A 355 -8.45 -7.10 27.76
N SER A 356 -8.33 -8.07 26.85
CA SER A 356 -9.46 -8.87 26.39
C SER A 356 -10.11 -9.64 27.54
N ILE A 357 -9.31 -10.27 28.41
CA ILE A 357 -9.81 -10.99 29.59
C ILE A 357 -10.56 -10.04 30.53
N PHE A 358 -9.99 -8.88 30.83
CA PHE A 358 -10.62 -7.88 31.69
C PHE A 358 -11.96 -7.39 31.14
N ILE A 359 -12.01 -7.02 29.87
CA ILE A 359 -13.23 -6.54 29.22
C ILE A 359 -14.29 -7.64 29.17
N LEU A 360 -13.93 -8.85 28.72
CA LEU A 360 -14.87 -9.97 28.65
C LEU A 360 -15.43 -10.33 30.01
N LYS A 361 -14.60 -10.30 31.06
CA LYS A 361 -15.05 -10.53 32.44
C LYS A 361 -16.14 -9.52 32.83
N GLY A 362 -15.93 -8.23 32.54
CA GLY A 362 -16.93 -7.20 32.83
C GLY A 362 -18.28 -7.45 32.14
N PHE A 363 -18.26 -7.94 30.90
CA PHE A 363 -19.48 -8.33 30.18
C PHE A 363 -20.11 -9.61 30.74
N PHE A 364 -19.32 -10.59 31.16
CA PHE A 364 -19.83 -11.83 31.75
C PHE A 364 -20.45 -11.59 33.13
N ASP A 365 -19.85 -10.71 33.94
CA ASP A 365 -20.36 -10.30 35.26
C ASP A 365 -21.69 -9.54 35.17
N ALA A 366 -21.95 -8.87 34.03
CA ALA A 366 -23.18 -8.12 33.79
C ALA A 366 -24.37 -9.01 33.37
N LEU A 367 -24.14 -10.30 33.10
CA LEU A 367 -25.22 -11.21 32.73
C LEU A 367 -26.09 -11.55 33.95
N PRO A 368 -27.44 -11.60 33.79
CA PRO A 368 -28.35 -11.94 34.88
C PRO A 368 -28.03 -13.31 35.48
N ARG A 369 -27.97 -13.40 36.80
CA ARG A 369 -27.61 -14.65 37.51
C ARG A 369 -28.68 -15.72 37.36
N GLU A 370 -29.92 -15.28 37.20
CA GLU A 370 -31.13 -16.10 37.08
C GLU A 370 -31.05 -17.05 35.88
N LEU A 371 -30.37 -16.63 34.80
CA LEU A 371 -30.15 -17.49 33.62
C LEU A 371 -29.26 -18.69 33.93
N TYR A 372 -28.27 -18.49 34.80
CA TYR A 372 -27.36 -19.56 35.23
C TYR A 372 -28.01 -20.48 36.25
N GLU A 373 -28.83 -19.93 37.15
CA GLU A 373 -29.61 -20.70 38.13
C GLU A 373 -30.66 -21.58 37.44
N ALA A 374 -31.38 -21.05 36.45
CA ALA A 374 -32.32 -21.82 35.63
C ALA A 374 -31.62 -22.98 34.91
N ALA A 375 -30.47 -22.73 34.28
CA ALA A 375 -29.71 -23.78 33.60
C ALA A 375 -29.18 -24.86 34.56
N ALA A 376 -28.84 -24.48 35.79
CA ALA A 376 -28.44 -25.44 36.83
C ALA A 376 -29.62 -26.31 37.30
N ILE A 377 -30.83 -25.75 37.40
CA ILE A 377 -32.06 -26.50 37.69
C ILE A 377 -32.36 -27.50 36.57
N ASP A 378 -32.14 -27.11 35.31
CA ASP A 378 -32.28 -27.99 34.13
C ASP A 378 -31.14 -29.04 34.00
N GLY A 379 -30.19 -29.07 34.94
CA GLY A 379 -29.07 -30.03 34.94
C GLY A 379 -28.04 -29.81 33.85
N ALA A 380 -27.96 -28.60 33.27
CA ALA A 380 -26.99 -28.29 32.24
C ALA A 380 -25.56 -28.26 32.79
N GLY A 381 -24.63 -29.01 32.19
CA GLY A 381 -23.21 -28.95 32.54
C GLY A 381 -22.58 -27.58 32.21
N GLU A 382 -21.53 -27.20 32.95
CA GLU A 382 -20.92 -25.86 32.83
C GLU A 382 -20.40 -25.53 31.41
N LEU A 383 -19.88 -26.50 30.66
CA LEU A 383 -19.49 -26.28 29.27
C LEU A 383 -20.70 -25.96 28.38
N THR A 384 -21.86 -26.59 28.65
CA THR A 384 -23.11 -26.31 27.95
C THR A 384 -23.61 -24.91 28.29
N VAL A 385 -23.55 -24.51 29.56
CA VAL A 385 -23.89 -23.16 30.03
C VAL A 385 -23.02 -22.12 29.33
N PHE A 386 -21.71 -22.32 29.31
CA PHE A 386 -20.76 -21.44 28.64
C PHE A 386 -21.08 -21.29 27.14
N LEU A 387 -21.21 -22.40 26.41
CA LEU A 387 -21.39 -22.40 24.95
C LEU A 387 -22.79 -21.95 24.50
N LYS A 388 -23.85 -22.30 25.25
CA LYS A 388 -25.25 -22.06 24.83
C LYS A 388 -25.89 -20.84 25.48
N ILE A 389 -25.35 -20.33 26.60
CA ILE A 389 -25.91 -19.19 27.31
C ILE A 389 -24.93 -18.02 27.29
N THR A 390 -23.74 -18.19 27.86
CA THR A 390 -22.79 -17.06 28.01
C THR A 390 -22.29 -16.53 26.67
N LEU A 391 -21.77 -17.39 25.79
CA LEU A 391 -21.20 -16.94 24.50
C LEU A 391 -22.25 -16.29 23.57
N PRO A 392 -23.47 -16.82 23.38
CA PRO A 392 -24.46 -16.18 22.52
C PRO A 392 -24.93 -14.82 23.05
N LEU A 393 -25.11 -14.68 24.37
CA LEU A 393 -25.51 -13.40 24.98
C LEU A 393 -24.41 -12.35 24.91
N THR A 394 -23.15 -12.77 24.83
CA THR A 394 -21.97 -11.90 24.73
C THR A 394 -21.38 -11.86 23.32
N ALA A 395 -22.09 -12.39 22.31
CA ALA A 395 -21.65 -12.40 20.93
C ALA A 395 -21.19 -11.02 20.40
N PRO A 396 -21.84 -9.89 20.76
CA PRO A 396 -21.37 -8.57 20.31
C PRO A 396 -19.95 -8.23 20.81
N ILE A 397 -19.62 -8.52 22.08
CA ILE A 397 -18.27 -8.23 22.61
C ILE A 397 -17.24 -9.24 22.10
N LEU A 398 -17.62 -10.50 21.88
CA LEU A 398 -16.76 -11.50 21.26
C LEU A 398 -16.40 -11.11 19.82
N ALA A 399 -17.33 -10.52 19.07
CA ALA A 399 -17.06 -10.00 17.74
C ALA A 399 -16.05 -8.85 17.76
N VAL A 400 -16.13 -7.95 18.75
CA VAL A 400 -15.12 -6.89 18.95
C VAL A 400 -13.75 -7.49 19.28
N ASN A 401 -13.70 -8.51 20.14
CA ASN A 401 -12.45 -9.21 20.46
C ASN A 401 -11.85 -9.92 19.23
N ALA A 402 -12.68 -10.56 18.40
CA ALA A 402 -12.26 -11.17 17.15
C ALA A 402 -11.73 -10.12 16.15
N LEU A 403 -12.40 -8.98 16.04
CA LEU A 403 -11.96 -7.87 15.19
C LEU A 403 -10.61 -7.32 15.65
N ASN A 404 -10.40 -7.15 16.96
CA ASN A 404 -9.10 -6.71 17.48
C ASN A 404 -8.02 -7.74 17.16
N ALA A 405 -8.29 -9.04 17.33
CA ALA A 405 -7.36 -10.10 16.96
C ALA A 405 -7.02 -10.08 15.46
N PHE A 406 -8.02 -9.84 14.59
CA PHE A 406 -7.83 -9.63 13.16
C PHE A 406 -6.90 -8.44 12.88
N ILE A 407 -7.20 -7.26 13.44
CA ILE A 407 -6.44 -6.03 13.20
C ILE A 407 -4.97 -6.24 13.62
N HIS A 408 -4.75 -6.80 14.82
CA HIS A 408 -3.41 -7.06 15.32
C HIS A 408 -2.65 -8.06 14.43
N ALA A 409 -3.24 -9.20 14.10
CA ALA A 409 -2.60 -10.20 13.26
C ALA A 409 -2.31 -9.67 11.84
N TYR A 410 -3.27 -8.97 11.24
CA TYR A 410 -3.17 -8.49 9.86
C TYR A 410 -2.14 -7.35 9.70
N SER A 411 -1.96 -6.52 10.73
CA SER A 411 -0.99 -5.41 10.72
C SER A 411 0.39 -5.77 11.33
N SER A 412 0.54 -6.99 11.85
CA SER A 412 1.78 -7.43 12.50
C SER A 412 2.91 -7.69 11.50
N TRP A 413 3.73 -6.66 11.23
CA TRP A 413 4.94 -6.79 10.42
C TRP A 413 6.21 -6.85 11.28
N GLU A 414 6.32 -6.04 12.34
CA GLU A 414 7.55 -5.92 13.15
C GLU A 414 7.92 -7.23 13.83
N TRP A 415 7.01 -7.78 14.63
CA TRP A 415 7.20 -9.06 15.30
C TRP A 415 7.42 -10.18 14.29
N ALA A 416 6.59 -10.22 13.24
CA ALA A 416 6.68 -11.25 12.21
C ALA A 416 8.02 -11.24 11.48
N PHE A 417 8.56 -10.07 11.17
CA PHE A 417 9.88 -9.93 10.55
C PHE A 417 11.01 -10.38 11.48
N LEU A 418 10.86 -10.14 12.79
CA LEU A 418 11.83 -10.56 13.81
C LEU A 418 11.92 -12.09 13.95
N VAL A 419 10.78 -12.78 14.07
CA VAL A 419 10.73 -14.23 14.35
C VAL A 419 10.62 -15.13 13.12
N CYS A 420 10.14 -14.61 11.98
CA CYS A 420 10.05 -15.33 10.72
C CYS A 420 11.02 -14.72 9.70
N GLN A 421 12.27 -15.19 9.70
CA GLN A 421 13.32 -14.75 8.77
C GLN A 421 13.20 -15.38 7.38
N LYS A 422 12.55 -16.56 7.26
CA LYS A 422 12.33 -17.23 5.97
C LYS A 422 11.19 -16.56 5.18
N GLU A 423 11.47 -16.10 3.97
CA GLU A 423 10.47 -15.47 3.06
C GLU A 423 9.22 -16.35 2.83
N SER A 424 9.36 -17.68 2.93
CA SER A 424 8.24 -18.62 2.78
C SER A 424 7.15 -18.49 3.87
N HIS A 425 7.48 -17.91 5.02
CA HIS A 425 6.58 -17.70 6.16
C HIS A 425 6.17 -16.24 6.33
N TRP A 426 6.62 -15.34 5.45
CA TRP A 426 6.26 -13.94 5.54
C TRP A 426 4.76 -13.72 5.28
N THR A 427 4.17 -12.86 6.10
CA THR A 427 2.80 -12.36 5.95
C THR A 427 2.77 -11.20 4.96
N LEU A 428 1.57 -10.80 4.55
CA LEU A 428 1.36 -9.66 3.66
C LEU A 428 1.91 -8.37 4.28
N ALA A 429 1.81 -8.19 5.59
CA ALA A 429 2.36 -7.04 6.30
C ALA A 429 3.88 -6.97 6.18
N VAL A 430 4.58 -8.10 6.32
CA VAL A 430 6.04 -8.17 6.13
C VAL A 430 6.42 -7.90 4.67
N TRP A 431 5.69 -8.48 3.72
CA TRP A 431 5.90 -8.21 2.30
C TRP A 431 5.67 -6.75 1.93
N MET A 432 4.66 -6.10 2.53
CA MET A 432 4.39 -4.68 2.35
C MET A 432 5.50 -3.80 2.93
N TYR A 433 6.04 -4.16 4.10
CA TYR A 433 7.23 -3.52 4.64
C TYR A 433 8.43 -3.68 3.70
N GLN A 434 8.70 -4.88 3.20
CA GLN A 434 9.80 -5.11 2.27
C GLN A 434 9.61 -4.36 0.94
N LEU A 435 8.36 -4.22 0.47
CA LEU A 435 8.00 -3.40 -0.70
C LEU A 435 8.37 -1.94 -0.45
N SER A 436 8.03 -1.38 0.72
CA SER A 436 8.34 0.02 1.06
C SER A 436 9.85 0.29 1.07
N GLN A 437 10.65 -0.68 1.53
CA GLN A 437 12.11 -0.59 1.49
C GLN A 437 12.65 -0.73 0.05
N THR A 438 12.14 -1.69 -0.72
CA THR A 438 12.60 -1.97 -2.09
C THR A 438 12.29 -0.80 -3.04
N PHE A 439 11.13 -0.18 -2.88
CA PHE A 439 10.62 0.91 -3.72
C PHE A 439 10.63 2.27 -3.00
N ALA A 440 11.57 2.49 -2.08
CA ALA A 440 11.71 3.76 -1.37
C ALA A 440 11.89 4.96 -2.32
N HIS A 441 12.51 4.74 -3.48
CA HIS A 441 12.67 5.76 -4.54
C HIS A 441 11.44 5.91 -5.45
N GLN A 442 10.38 5.13 -5.24
CA GLN A 442 9.10 5.18 -5.96
C GLN A 442 7.93 5.19 -4.98
N PRO A 443 7.83 6.21 -4.12
CA PRO A 443 6.88 6.20 -3.01
C PRO A 443 5.41 6.15 -3.46
N TRP A 444 5.07 6.59 -4.68
CA TRP A 444 3.74 6.39 -5.28
C TRP A 444 3.37 4.91 -5.45
N CYS A 445 4.34 4.02 -5.73
CA CYS A 445 4.10 2.57 -5.75
C CYS A 445 3.86 2.02 -4.34
N VAL A 446 4.56 2.56 -3.34
CA VAL A 446 4.36 2.20 -1.93
C VAL A 446 2.96 2.62 -1.47
N MET A 447 2.49 3.81 -1.86
CA MET A 447 1.12 4.26 -1.57
C MET A 447 0.07 3.37 -2.22
N ALA A 448 0.28 2.91 -3.46
CA ALA A 448 -0.58 1.91 -4.08
C ALA A 448 -0.60 0.59 -3.29
N GLY A 449 0.55 0.18 -2.75
CA GLY A 449 0.64 -0.96 -1.82
C GLY A 449 -0.22 -0.78 -0.58
N PHE A 450 -0.14 0.37 0.08
CA PHE A 450 -0.97 0.66 1.27
C PHE A 450 -2.46 0.70 0.95
N VAL A 451 -2.86 1.26 -0.20
CA VAL A 451 -4.26 1.22 -0.66
C VAL A 451 -4.72 -0.24 -0.79
N VAL A 452 -3.96 -1.10 -1.49
CA VAL A 452 -4.31 -2.51 -1.70
C VAL A 452 -4.42 -3.26 -0.37
N VAL A 453 -3.44 -3.10 0.53
CA VAL A 453 -3.42 -3.78 1.83
C VAL A 453 -4.51 -3.26 2.76
N SER A 454 -5.02 -2.04 2.57
CA SER A 454 -6.12 -1.48 3.37
C SER A 454 -7.50 -2.04 2.98
N ILE A 455 -7.67 -2.56 1.76
CA ILE A 455 -8.96 -3.05 1.25
C ILE A 455 -9.56 -4.16 2.14
N PRO A 456 -8.83 -5.24 2.50
CA PRO A 456 -9.39 -6.30 3.35
C PRO A 456 -9.88 -5.78 4.71
N THR A 457 -9.12 -4.89 5.36
CA THR A 457 -9.51 -4.27 6.62
C THR A 457 -10.79 -3.43 6.47
N ALA A 458 -10.89 -2.66 5.39
CA ALA A 458 -12.10 -1.88 5.09
C ALA A 458 -13.32 -2.79 4.87
N VAL A 459 -13.16 -3.90 4.14
CA VAL A 459 -14.23 -4.89 3.91
C VAL A 459 -14.68 -5.52 5.22
N VAL A 460 -13.74 -5.97 6.07
CA VAL A 460 -14.05 -6.54 7.38
C VAL A 460 -14.81 -5.53 8.25
N PHE A 461 -14.36 -4.27 8.27
CA PHE A 461 -15.06 -3.22 8.99
C PHE A 461 -16.49 -2.98 8.48
N LEU A 462 -16.69 -2.86 7.16
CA LEU A 462 -18.01 -2.63 6.57
C LEU A 462 -19.00 -3.77 6.85
N VAL A 463 -18.52 -5.01 6.89
CA VAL A 463 -19.32 -6.19 7.25
C VAL A 463 -19.62 -6.19 8.76
N CYS A 464 -18.64 -5.88 9.61
CA CYS A 464 -18.76 -5.97 11.06
C CYS A 464 -19.39 -4.73 11.73
N GLN A 465 -19.53 -3.59 11.04
CA GLN A 465 -19.96 -2.31 11.63
C GLN A 465 -21.24 -2.39 12.47
N LYS A 466 -22.25 -3.17 12.02
CA LYS A 466 -23.52 -3.33 12.74
C LYS A 466 -23.35 -4.08 14.05
N VAL A 467 -22.43 -5.05 14.10
CA VAL A 467 -22.14 -5.85 15.29
C VAL A 467 -21.30 -5.04 16.27
N ILE A 468 -20.32 -4.28 15.77
CA ILE A 468 -19.48 -3.37 16.57
C ILE A 468 -20.36 -2.35 17.31
N LEU A 469 -21.31 -1.72 16.61
CA LEU A 469 -22.21 -0.74 17.19
C LEU A 469 -23.10 -1.33 18.31
N ARG A 470 -23.44 -2.62 18.23
CA ARG A 470 -24.20 -3.32 19.28
C ARG A 470 -23.31 -3.69 20.48
N GLY A 471 -22.03 -4.02 20.26
CA GLY A 471 -21.10 -4.40 21.33
C GLY A 471 -20.61 -3.24 22.20
N ILE A 472 -20.65 -2.00 21.68
CA ILE A 472 -20.27 -0.78 22.42
C ILE A 472 -21.37 -0.35 23.40
N VAL A 473 -22.62 -0.73 23.15
CA VAL A 473 -23.74 -0.40 24.03
C VAL A 473 -23.81 -1.45 25.13
N LEU A 474 -23.42 -1.08 26.35
CA LEU A 474 -23.76 -1.88 27.53
C LEU A 474 -25.28 -2.11 27.53
N PRO A 475 -25.77 -3.34 27.71
CA PRO A 475 -27.21 -3.56 27.87
C PRO A 475 -27.67 -2.82 29.11
N SER A 476 -28.25 -1.63 28.95
CA SER A 476 -29.02 -1.00 30.01
C SER A 476 -30.37 -1.69 30.02
N LEU A 477 -30.64 -2.47 31.06
CA LEU A 477 -31.98 -3.01 31.30
C LEU A 477 -32.98 -1.84 31.32
N LYS A 478 -34.08 -2.00 30.59
CA LYS A 478 -35.31 -1.24 30.78
C LYS A 478 -36.16 -1.94 31.83
#